data_AF-A0A2Z6Q8U2-F1
#
_entry.id   AF-A0A2Z6Q8U2-F1
#
_cell.length_a   1.000
_cell.length_b   1.000
_cell.length_c   1.000
_cell.angle_alpha   90.00
_cell.angle_beta   90.00
_cell.angle_gamma   90.00
#
_symmetry.space_group_name_H-M   'P 1'
#
loop_
_entity.id
_entity.type
_entity.pdbx_description
1 polymer ?
#
loop_
_entity_poly.entity_id
_entity_poly.type
_entity_poly.pdbx_seq_one_letter_code
_entity_poly.pdbx_strand_id
1 'polypeptide(L)'
;MITKVENIDKEKKYKIINKKVYRIKKDRRLLVIKKHEFEGLLYMIYNHELSAHFGINAKEKYYWKNMFKDIKIYVKSCDKCQRRGRPIERNKLYLIKVKE
;
A
#
# COMPACT_ATOMS: atom_id res chain seq x y z
N MET A 1 15.45 3.35 -0.18
CA MET A 1 15.44 4.43 -1.19
C MET A 1 15.92 3.85 -2.51
N ILE A 2 15.07 3.85 -3.55
CA ILE A 2 15.51 3.54 -4.93
C ILE A 2 16.11 4.84 -5.45
N THR A 3 17.37 5.03 -5.12
CA THR A 3 18.23 6.02 -5.73
C THR A 3 18.64 5.43 -7.08
N LYS A 4 18.34 6.17 -8.16
CA LYS A 4 18.63 5.89 -9.57
C LYS A 4 17.70 4.88 -10.27
N VAL A 5 16.79 5.45 -11.07
CA VAL A 5 16.02 4.78 -12.13
C VAL A 5 16.93 4.29 -13.27
N GLU A 6 18.19 4.73 -13.28
CA GLU A 6 19.17 4.62 -14.38
C GLU A 6 19.61 3.19 -14.75
N ASN A 7 19.23 2.15 -14.01
CA ASN A 7 19.60 0.76 -14.34
C ASN A 7 18.45 -0.27 -14.19
N ILE A 8 17.20 0.19 -14.07
CA ILE A 8 16.04 -0.70 -13.87
C ILE A 8 15.80 -1.64 -15.06
N ASP A 9 16.09 -1.20 -16.29
CA ASP A 9 15.95 -2.01 -17.51
C ASP A 9 16.87 -3.24 -17.56
N LYS A 10 17.99 -3.24 -16.81
CA LYS A 10 18.94 -4.36 -16.79
C LYS A 10 18.51 -5.48 -15.84
N GLU A 11 17.55 -5.21 -14.96
CA GLU A 11 17.04 -6.22 -14.04
C GLU A 11 15.80 -6.90 -14.63
N LYS A 12 15.89 -8.21 -14.95
CA LYS A 12 14.77 -9.05 -15.45
C LYS A 12 13.47 -8.96 -14.62
N LYS A 13 13.58 -8.46 -13.39
CA LYS A 13 12.48 -8.29 -12.43
C LYS A 13 11.66 -7.03 -12.67
N TYR A 14 12.08 -6.12 -13.56
CA TYR A 14 11.36 -4.90 -13.86
C TYR A 14 11.04 -4.79 -15.35
N LYS A 15 9.93 -4.12 -15.66
CA LYS A 15 9.50 -3.80 -17.03
C LYS A 15 8.95 -2.40 -17.08
N ILE A 16 9.29 -1.66 -18.13
CA ILE A 16 8.68 -0.37 -18.43
C ILE A 16 7.48 -0.60 -19.35
N ILE A 17 6.32 -0.10 -18.94
CA ILE A 17 5.07 -0.17 -19.72
C ILE A 17 4.42 1.22 -19.62
N ASN A 18 4.12 1.85 -20.76
CA ASN A 18 3.48 3.17 -20.82
C ASN A 18 4.18 4.24 -19.95
N LYS A 19 5.52 4.32 -20.03
CA LYS A 19 6.38 5.23 -19.22
C LYS A 19 6.33 4.98 -17.70
N LYS A 20 5.66 3.93 -17.25
CA LYS A 20 5.60 3.50 -15.85
C LYS A 20 6.46 2.26 -15.65
N VAL A 21 7.11 2.16 -14.49
CA VAL A 21 7.96 1.02 -14.14
C VAL A 21 7.14 0.03 -13.34
N TYR A 22 7.20 -1.25 -13.71
CA TYR A 22 6.53 -2.34 -12.99
C TYR A 22 7.57 -3.34 -12.50
N ARG A 23 7.42 -3.81 -11.27
CA ARG A 23 8.12 -4.98 -10.74
C ARG A 23 7.28 -6.22 -11.03
N ILE A 24 7.87 -7.18 -11.73
CA ILE A 24 7.26 -8.47 -12.01
C ILE A 24 7.60 -9.43 -10.87
N LYS A 25 6.57 -10.01 -10.26
CA LYS A 25 6.71 -11.02 -9.22
C LYS A 25 5.70 -12.13 -9.47
N LYS A 26 6.18 -13.30 -9.90
CA LYS A 26 5.33 -14.38 -10.42
C LYS A 26 4.44 -13.81 -11.54
N ASP A 27 3.11 -13.96 -11.42
CA ASP A 27 2.12 -13.38 -12.34
C ASP A 27 1.66 -11.96 -12.01
N ARG A 28 2.16 -11.37 -10.92
CA ARG A 28 1.72 -10.03 -10.50
C ARG A 28 2.67 -8.96 -11.04
N ARG A 29 2.07 -7.85 -11.48
CA ARG A 29 2.77 -6.63 -11.88
C ARG A 29 2.51 -5.56 -10.83
N LEU A 30 3.54 -5.17 -10.11
CA LEU A 30 3.47 -4.15 -9.08
C LEU A 30 3.99 -2.83 -9.64
N LEU A 31 3.19 -1.78 -9.63
CA LEU A 31 3.64 -0.45 -10.06
C LEU A 31 4.73 0.05 -9.10
N VAL A 32 5.88 0.42 -9.65
CA VAL A 32 6.98 0.98 -8.87
C VAL A 32 6.72 2.46 -8.63
N ILE A 33 6.62 2.82 -7.36
CA ILE A 33 6.31 4.19 -6.93
C ILE A 33 7.60 4.96 -6.72
N LYS A 34 7.68 6.14 -7.34
CA LYS A 34 8.79 7.08 -7.15
C LYS A 34 8.61 7.88 -5.86
N LYS A 35 9.70 8.44 -5.33
CA LYS A 35 9.69 9.20 -4.08
C LYS A 35 8.70 10.39 -4.11
N HIS A 36 8.58 11.09 -5.23
CA HIS A 36 7.65 12.22 -5.37
C HIS A 36 6.19 11.80 -5.52
N GLU A 37 5.92 10.57 -6.00
CA GLU A 37 4.55 10.02 -6.11
C GLU A 37 4.06 9.46 -4.76
N PHE A 38 4.99 9.17 -3.85
CA PHE A 38 4.73 8.51 -2.59
C PHE A 38 3.78 9.29 -1.67
N GLU A 39 4.00 10.60 -1.50
CA GLU A 39 3.18 11.43 -0.63
C GLU A 39 1.74 11.56 -1.15
N GLY A 40 1.58 11.80 -2.46
CA GLY A 40 0.26 11.85 -3.09
C GLY A 40 -0.49 10.52 -3.00
N LEU A 41 0.22 9.41 -3.22
CA LEU A 41 -0.35 8.07 -3.07
C LEU A 41 -0.81 7.81 -1.63
N LEU A 42 0.00 8.16 -0.63
CA LEU A 42 -0.39 8.04 0.78
C LEU A 42 -1.62 8.90 1.09
N TYR A 43 -1.66 10.15 0.63
CA TYR A 43 -2.80 11.04 0.84
C TYR A 43 -4.10 10.47 0.26
N MET A 44 -4.07 10.06 -1.01
CA MET A 44 -5.25 9.50 -1.69
C MET A 44 -5.74 8.23 -1.03
N ILE A 45 -4.84 7.33 -0.66
CA ILE A 45 -5.23 6.07 -0.05
C ILE A 45 -5.77 6.31 1.36
N TYR A 46 -5.17 7.15 2.21
CA TYR A 46 -5.61 7.26 3.60
C TYR A 46 -6.86 8.14 3.82
N ASN A 47 -7.19 9.07 2.92
CA ASN A 47 -8.40 9.88 3.04
C ASN A 47 -9.65 9.23 2.44
N HIS A 48 -9.52 8.11 1.71
CA HIS A 48 -10.69 7.39 1.22
C HIS A 48 -11.30 6.53 2.36
N GLU A 49 -12.60 6.68 2.62
CA GLU A 49 -13.29 6.03 3.74
C GLU A 49 -13.21 4.49 3.72
N LEU A 50 -12.95 3.90 2.55
CA LEU A 50 -12.83 2.45 2.33
C LEU A 50 -11.44 1.85 2.64
N SER A 51 -10.52 2.63 3.19
CA SER A 51 -9.10 2.25 3.32
C SER A 51 -8.74 1.40 4.53
N ALA A 52 -9.73 0.84 5.23
CA ALA A 52 -9.53 -0.09 6.33
C ALA A 52 -8.67 -1.33 5.93
N HIS A 53 -8.58 -1.66 4.65
CA HIS A 53 -7.78 -2.78 4.10
C HIS A 53 -6.40 -2.39 3.53
N PHE A 54 -5.86 -1.22 3.94
CA PHE A 54 -4.61 -0.62 3.45
C PHE A 54 -3.44 -1.60 3.25
N GLY A 55 -3.14 -2.39 4.29
CA GLY A 55 -1.93 -3.21 4.32
C GLY A 55 -1.92 -4.37 3.32
N ILE A 56 -3.09 -4.79 2.85
CA ILE A 56 -3.26 -5.91 1.92
C ILE A 56 -3.31 -5.34 0.49
N ASN A 57 -4.22 -4.40 0.23
CA ASN A 57 -4.47 -3.90 -1.14
C ASN A 57 -3.30 -3.10 -1.75
N ALA A 58 -2.55 -2.34 -0.95
CA ALA A 58 -1.43 -1.56 -1.48
C ALA A 58 -0.26 -2.46 -1.92
N LYS A 59 -0.02 -3.57 -1.21
CA LYS A 59 1.06 -4.53 -1.52
C LYS A 59 0.78 -5.37 -2.75
N GLU A 60 -0.49 -5.46 -3.14
CA GLU A 60 -0.89 -6.18 -4.34
C GLU A 60 -0.75 -5.36 -5.62
N LYS A 61 -0.72 -4.03 -5.50
CA LYS A 61 -0.70 -3.11 -6.65
C LYS A 61 0.58 -2.30 -6.77
N TYR A 62 1.27 -2.02 -5.67
CA TYR A 62 2.40 -1.09 -5.62
C TYR A 62 3.66 -1.72 -5.00
N TYR A 63 4.81 -1.18 -5.38
CA TYR A 63 6.09 -1.54 -4.81
C TYR A 63 7.03 -0.34 -4.71
N TRP A 64 7.72 -0.21 -3.58
CA TRP A 64 8.94 0.60 -3.48
C TRP A 64 9.86 0.01 -2.40
N LYS A 65 11.15 0.35 -2.48
CA LYS A 65 12.15 -0.14 -1.52
C LYS A 65 11.85 0.45 -0.15
N ASN A 66 11.76 -0.42 0.87
CA ASN A 66 11.41 -0.09 2.26
C ASN A 66 9.94 0.26 2.51
N MET A 67 9.04 -0.12 1.59
CA MET A 67 7.59 0.10 1.69
C MET A 67 6.98 -0.09 3.08
N PHE A 68 7.26 -1.23 3.72
CA PHE A 68 6.72 -1.53 5.05
C PHE A 68 7.21 -0.56 6.12
N LYS A 69 8.47 -0.15 6.07
CA LYS A 69 9.07 0.79 7.03
C LYS A 69 8.44 2.17 6.86
N ASP A 70 8.33 2.63 5.62
CA ASP A 70 7.82 3.97 5.31
C ASP A 70 6.33 4.09 5.68
N ILE A 71 5.53 3.06 5.36
CA ILE A 71 4.13 2.94 5.82
C ILE A 71 4.05 3.02 7.34
N LYS A 72 4.90 2.25 8.04
CA LYS A 72 4.88 2.22 9.51
C LYS A 72 5.23 3.58 10.11
N ILE A 73 6.18 4.31 9.52
CA ILE A 73 6.54 5.67 9.95
C ILE A 73 5.36 6.62 9.71
N TYR A 74 4.76 6.60 8.53
CA TYR A 74 3.61 7.45 8.21
C TYR A 74 2.41 7.20 9.14
N VAL A 75 2.06 5.94 9.38
CA VAL A 75 0.97 5.59 10.31
C VAL A 75 1.26 6.10 11.72
N LYS A 76 2.52 6.01 12.17
CA LYS A 76 2.94 6.55 13.48
C LYS A 76 2.83 8.07 13.57
N SER A 77 3.07 8.79 12.48
CA SER A 77 2.96 10.26 12.44
C SER A 77 1.54 10.77 12.16
N CYS A 78 0.61 9.89 11.77
CA CYS A 78 -0.76 10.28 11.40
C CYS A 78 -1.70 10.26 12.63
N ASP A 79 -2.09 11.43 13.12
CA ASP A 79 -3.01 11.60 14.26
C ASP A 79 -4.36 10.86 14.06
N LYS A 80 -4.96 10.94 12.87
CA LYS A 80 -6.20 10.20 12.54
C LYS A 80 -6.03 8.68 12.73
N CYS A 81 -4.89 8.13 12.30
CA CYS A 81 -4.58 6.70 12.46
C CYS A 81 -4.33 6.33 13.92
N GLN A 82 -3.65 7.19 14.68
CA GLN A 82 -3.39 6.95 16.10
C GLN A 82 -4.68 6.97 16.92
N ARG A 83 -5.59 7.93 16.68
CA ARG A 83 -6.89 8.01 17.38
C ARG A 83 -7.80 6.82 17.10
N ARG A 84 -7.80 6.29 15.86
CA ARG A 84 -8.58 5.07 15.52
C ARG A 84 -8.11 3.84 16.31
N GLY A 85 -6.84 3.77 16.69
CA GLY A 85 -6.29 2.68 17.49
C GLY A 85 -6.38 1.30 16.82
N ARG A 86 -6.10 0.23 17.59
CA ARG A 86 -6.45 -1.13 17.16
C ARG A 86 -7.95 -1.33 17.38
N PRO A 87 -8.67 -2.01 16.46
CA PRO A 87 -10.03 -2.46 16.73
C PRO A 87 -10.01 -3.24 18.04
N ILE A 88 -10.74 -2.75 19.03
CA ILE A 88 -10.89 -3.45 20.29
C ILE A 88 -11.96 -4.50 20.04
N GLU A 89 -11.59 -5.77 20.09
CA GLU A 89 -12.44 -6.95 19.81
C GLU A 89 -13.49 -7.19 20.93
N ARG A 90 -14.04 -6.12 21.53
CA ARG A 90 -14.97 -6.22 22.66
C ARG A 90 -16.38 -6.63 22.25
N ASN A 91 -16.77 -6.42 21.00
CA ASN A 91 -18.10 -6.76 20.52
C ASN A 91 -18.04 -8.01 19.63
N LYS A 92 -18.36 -9.18 20.21
CA LYS A 92 -18.68 -10.37 19.43
C LYS A 92 -19.87 -10.03 18.53
N LEU A 93 -19.68 -10.12 17.22
CA LEU A 93 -20.76 -10.03 16.26
C LEU A 93 -21.60 -11.31 16.38
N TYR A 94 -22.83 -11.19 16.86
CA TYR A 94 -23.77 -12.30 16.84
C TYR A 94 -24.43 -12.36 15.46
N LEU A 95 -24.36 -13.53 14.81
CA LEU A 95 -25.13 -13.77 13.59
C LEU A 95 -26.62 -13.66 13.91
N ILE A 96 -27.31 -12.73 13.24
CA ILE A 96 -28.76 -12.69 13.23
C ILE A 96 -29.22 -13.85 12.34
N LYS A 97 -29.93 -14.82 12.93
CA LYS A 97 -30.59 -15.87 12.15
C LYS A 97 -31.74 -15.22 11.39
N VAL A 98 -31.68 -15.23 10.06
CA VAL A 98 -32.84 -14.92 9.21
C VAL A 98 -33.79 -16.11 9.32
N LYS A 99 -35.05 -15.86 9.70
CA LYS A 99 -36.10 -16.87 9.57
C LYS A 99 -36.58 -16.84 8.12
N GLU A 100 -36.47 -17.97 7.44
CA GLU A 100 -37.19 -18.24 6.18
C GLU A 100 -38.70 -18.36 6.44
#